data_AF-A0A949WFN6-F1
#
_entry.id   AF-A0A949WFN6-F1
#
_cell.length_a   1.000
_cell.length_b   1.000
_cell.length_c   1.000
_cell.angle_alpha   90.00
_cell.angle_beta   90.00
_cell.angle_gamma   90.00
#
_symmetry.space_group_name_H-M   'P 1'
#
loop_
_entity.id
_entity.type
_entity.pdbx_description
1 polymer ?
#
loop_
_entity_poly.entity_id
_entity_poly.type
_entity_poly.pdbx_seq_one_letter_code
_entity_poly.pdbx_strand_id
1 'polypeptide(L)'
;MNKFTKISAAALFALFLTACDKPAEKKVETPAAKPETTQTAKVEEKKAEEAKPAAEAPKAEQAPAAEAPKTDTAPTVDAQGVEDFKKLAAWNAEQEKEMATLQAGLQEKIATQDKAQIESAFTQFTAKVGNVIKSLDAVEIKNAEVQKLKDKLKESLSLSSELLSVSIKAMDGQPTPELQNEMKGKTEKLLQVATELQTIQAELQQKFAK
;
A
#
# COMPACT_ATOMS: atom_id res chain seq x y z
N MET A 1 -10.86 -19.88 3.93
CA MET A 1 -9.40 -19.73 3.85
C MET A 1 -9.08 -18.30 3.44
N ASN A 2 -8.93 -17.37 4.38
CA ASN A 2 -8.65 -15.94 4.10
C ASN A 2 -7.44 -15.51 4.93
N LYS A 3 -6.23 -15.72 4.39
CA LYS A 3 -4.97 -15.29 5.04
C LYS A 3 -4.28 -14.12 4.32
N PHE A 4 -4.78 -13.67 3.17
CA PHE A 4 -4.17 -12.60 2.37
C PHE A 4 -4.66 -11.18 2.71
N THR A 5 -5.65 -11.00 3.58
CA THR A 5 -6.19 -9.67 3.93
C THR A 5 -5.37 -8.93 4.99
N LYS A 6 -4.28 -9.51 5.53
CA LYS A 6 -3.52 -8.90 6.64
C LYS A 6 -2.26 -8.14 6.23
N ILE A 7 -1.80 -8.27 4.99
CA ILE A 7 -0.72 -7.44 4.44
C ILE A 7 -1.36 -6.54 3.39
N SER A 8 -2.14 -5.56 3.87
CA SER A 8 -2.81 -4.61 2.99
C SER A 8 -1.75 -3.75 2.32
N ALA A 9 -1.89 -3.48 1.02
CA ALA A 9 -0.98 -2.66 0.23
C ALA A 9 -0.72 -1.25 0.80
N ALA A 10 -1.52 -0.82 1.78
CA ALA A 10 -1.29 0.35 2.61
C ALA A 10 -0.02 0.27 3.48
N ALA A 11 0.46 -0.93 3.83
CA ALA A 11 1.67 -1.13 4.61
C ALA A 11 2.95 -0.70 3.85
N LEU A 12 2.98 -0.88 2.53
CA LEU A 12 4.09 -0.43 1.68
C LEU A 12 4.23 1.07 1.64
N PHE A 13 3.09 1.73 1.61
CA PHE A 13 3.04 3.17 1.59
C PHE A 13 3.46 3.76 2.94
N ALA A 14 3.02 3.12 4.02
CA ALA A 14 3.44 3.48 5.36
C ALA A 14 4.93 3.23 5.59
N LEU A 15 5.55 2.21 4.97
CA LEU A 15 6.99 1.98 5.05
C LEU A 15 7.82 3.11 4.42
N PHE A 16 7.29 3.79 3.40
CA PHE A 16 7.95 4.97 2.81
C PHE A 16 7.80 6.23 3.67
N LEU A 17 6.67 6.37 4.38
CA LEU A 17 6.39 7.53 5.24
C LEU A 17 7.02 7.41 6.64
N THR A 18 7.12 6.20 7.19
CA THR A 18 7.73 5.95 8.52
C THR A 18 9.24 6.13 8.54
N ALA A 19 9.90 6.20 7.38
CA ALA A 19 11.32 6.55 7.27
C ALA A 19 11.60 8.07 7.32
N CYS A 20 10.57 8.92 7.26
CA CYS A 20 10.71 10.38 7.39
C CYS A 20 10.27 10.93 8.76
N ASP A 21 9.71 10.10 9.64
CA ASP A 21 9.39 10.51 11.02
C ASP A 21 10.53 10.11 11.97
N LYS A 22 11.61 10.87 11.93
CA LYS A 22 12.65 10.81 12.97
C LYS A 22 12.81 12.19 13.59
N PRO A 23 11.99 12.56 14.59
CA PRO A 23 12.40 13.62 15.50
C PRO A 23 13.58 13.08 16.32
N ALA A 24 14.73 13.74 16.16
CA ALA A 24 15.89 13.52 16.98
C ALA A 24 15.59 13.99 18.41
N GLU A 25 15.29 13.07 19.33
CA GLU A 25 15.38 13.38 20.77
C GLU A 25 16.08 12.27 21.56
N LYS A 26 16.87 12.75 22.52
CA LYS A 26 18.01 12.10 23.16
C LYS A 26 17.61 10.98 24.14
N LYS A 27 18.51 9.99 24.17
CA LYS A 27 18.76 9.01 25.23
C LYS A 27 18.43 9.50 26.65
N VAL A 28 17.55 8.78 27.35
CA VAL A 28 17.65 8.54 28.79
C VAL A 28 17.35 7.06 29.07
N GLU A 29 18.44 6.33 29.34
CA GLU A 29 18.61 5.15 30.22
C GLU A 29 17.53 5.04 31.35
N THR A 30 16.96 3.91 31.81
CA THR A 30 17.35 2.48 31.92
C THR A 30 16.09 1.64 32.34
N PRO A 31 16.11 0.35 32.78
CA PRO A 31 15.69 -0.81 31.98
C PRO A 31 14.59 -1.72 32.60
N ALA A 32 14.31 -2.80 31.87
CA ALA A 32 13.92 -4.16 32.33
C ALA A 32 12.44 -4.43 32.69
N ALA A 33 11.75 -5.15 31.80
CA ALA A 33 11.44 -6.56 32.00
C ALA A 33 10.88 -7.20 30.72
N LYS A 34 11.46 -8.34 30.35
CA LYS A 34 10.94 -9.37 29.42
C LYS A 34 10.66 -10.61 30.30
N PRO A 35 10.09 -11.72 29.80
CA PRO A 35 8.87 -11.99 29.00
C PRO A 35 7.87 -12.83 29.85
N GLU A 36 6.64 -13.17 29.42
CA GLU A 36 6.21 -14.51 28.93
C GLU A 36 4.68 -14.64 29.21
N THR A 37 3.82 -14.95 28.23
CA THR A 37 3.25 -16.29 27.86
C THR A 37 1.93 -16.64 28.59
N THR A 38 0.99 -17.26 27.83
CA THR A 38 -0.22 -18.03 28.24
C THR A 38 -1.55 -17.25 28.20
N GLN A 39 -2.39 -17.41 27.18
CA GLN A 39 -3.43 -18.45 26.96
C GLN A 39 -4.60 -18.51 27.97
N THR A 40 -5.78 -18.70 27.37
CA THR A 40 -7.04 -19.32 27.84
C THR A 40 -8.05 -18.57 28.73
N ALA A 41 -9.19 -18.30 28.08
CA ALA A 41 -10.57 -18.67 28.45
C ALA A 41 -11.20 -18.12 29.73
N LYS A 42 -12.33 -17.41 29.55
CA LYS A 42 -13.54 -17.69 30.33
C LYS A 42 -14.83 -17.37 29.55
N VAL A 43 -15.68 -18.40 29.56
CA VAL A 43 -17.09 -18.49 29.17
C VAL A 43 -17.95 -17.58 30.04
N GLU A 44 -18.99 -16.95 29.50
CA GLU A 44 -20.26 -16.86 30.22
C GLU A 44 -21.47 -16.82 29.28
N GLU A 45 -22.37 -17.75 29.56
CA GLU A 45 -23.63 -18.08 28.92
C GLU A 45 -24.75 -17.33 29.65
N LYS A 46 -25.78 -16.85 28.95
CA LYS A 46 -27.09 -16.65 29.58
C LYS A 46 -28.22 -16.87 28.57
N LYS A 47 -28.84 -18.04 28.68
CA LYS A 47 -30.16 -18.40 28.15
C LYS A 47 -31.24 -18.00 29.17
N ALA A 48 -32.35 -17.44 28.71
CA ALA A 48 -33.67 -17.62 29.32
C ALA A 48 -34.79 -17.36 28.29
N GLU A 49 -35.45 -18.46 27.92
CA GLU A 49 -36.82 -18.65 27.39
C GLU A 49 -37.85 -18.04 28.40
N GLU A 50 -39.12 -17.71 28.14
CA GLU A 50 -40.15 -18.26 27.25
C GLU A 50 -41.42 -17.34 27.35
N ALA A 51 -42.24 -17.25 26.29
CA ALA A 51 -43.72 -17.28 26.34
C ALA A 51 -44.35 -17.16 24.93
N LYS A 52 -45.01 -18.25 24.50
CA LYS A 52 -45.95 -18.40 23.35
C LYS A 52 -47.41 -18.12 23.86
N PRO A 53 -48.56 -18.31 23.15
CA PRO A 53 -48.83 -18.63 21.72
C PRO A 53 -50.10 -18.00 21.06
N ALA A 54 -50.26 -18.16 19.73
CA ALA A 54 -51.50 -18.50 18.96
C ALA A 54 -51.20 -18.36 17.43
N ALA A 55 -51.22 -19.40 16.56
CA ALA A 55 -52.38 -20.06 15.89
C ALA A 55 -53.20 -19.04 15.04
N GLU A 56 -53.39 -19.09 13.71
CA GLU A 56 -53.81 -20.16 12.78
C GLU A 56 -53.48 -19.79 11.30
N ALA A 57 -53.46 -20.80 10.40
CA ALA A 57 -53.51 -20.68 8.93
C ALA A 57 -54.99 -20.87 8.44
N PRO A 58 -55.39 -20.96 7.14
CA PRO A 58 -54.63 -20.92 5.87
C PRO A 58 -55.33 -20.19 4.67
N LYS A 59 -54.67 -20.21 3.49
CA LYS A 59 -55.20 -20.61 2.15
C LYS A 59 -55.01 -19.62 0.96
N ALA A 60 -54.19 -20.09 0.01
CA ALA A 60 -54.15 -20.01 -1.47
C ALA A 60 -54.79 -18.85 -2.26
N GLU A 61 -54.08 -18.34 -3.28
CA GLU A 61 -54.48 -18.37 -4.72
C GLU A 61 -53.31 -17.93 -5.64
N GLN A 62 -53.24 -18.49 -6.85
CA GLN A 62 -52.21 -18.27 -7.89
C GLN A 62 -52.61 -17.16 -8.91
N ALA A 63 -51.64 -16.29 -9.24
CA ALA A 63 -51.29 -15.67 -10.55
C ALA A 63 -52.34 -14.84 -11.36
N PRO A 64 -51.97 -13.98 -12.36
CA PRO A 64 -50.63 -13.72 -12.93
C PRO A 64 -50.22 -12.23 -13.12
N ALA A 65 -48.92 -12.06 -13.36
CA ALA A 65 -48.23 -11.08 -14.22
C ALA A 65 -48.79 -9.64 -14.38
N ALA A 66 -48.06 -8.68 -13.81
CA ALA A 66 -47.84 -7.38 -14.44
C ALA A 66 -46.32 -7.21 -14.60
N GLU A 67 -45.87 -7.14 -15.86
CA GLU A 67 -44.51 -6.81 -16.24
C GLU A 67 -44.14 -5.42 -15.68
N ALA A 68 -43.35 -5.41 -14.61
CA ALA A 68 -42.51 -4.26 -14.27
C ALA A 68 -41.14 -4.49 -14.90
N PRO A 69 -40.52 -3.47 -15.54
CA PRO A 69 -39.18 -3.61 -16.08
C PRO A 69 -38.24 -3.86 -14.90
N LYS A 70 -37.70 -5.07 -14.83
CA LYS A 70 -36.57 -5.37 -13.94
C LYS A 70 -35.39 -4.57 -14.45
N THR A 71 -35.16 -3.40 -13.86
CA THR A 71 -33.79 -2.89 -13.68
C THR A 71 -33.11 -3.77 -12.65
N ASP A 72 -32.83 -5.02 -13.04
CA ASP A 72 -31.83 -5.87 -12.42
C ASP A 72 -30.47 -5.39 -12.95
N THR A 73 -29.99 -4.26 -12.42
CA THR A 73 -28.54 -4.00 -12.42
C THR A 73 -28.04 -4.42 -11.04
N ALA A 74 -28.01 -5.74 -10.79
CA ALA A 74 -27.04 -6.27 -9.86
C ALA A 74 -25.67 -5.74 -10.30
N PRO A 75 -24.80 -5.24 -9.40
CA PRO A 75 -23.50 -4.75 -9.82
C PRO A 75 -22.72 -5.95 -10.35
N THR A 76 -22.65 -6.08 -11.68
CA THR A 76 -21.67 -6.94 -12.31
C THR A 76 -20.33 -6.48 -11.79
N VAL A 77 -19.73 -7.28 -10.92
CA VAL A 77 -18.36 -7.07 -10.48
C VAL A 77 -17.55 -6.96 -11.75
N ASP A 78 -16.86 -5.84 -11.95
CA ASP A 78 -15.95 -5.69 -13.06
C ASP A 78 -14.82 -6.71 -12.89
N ALA A 79 -14.99 -7.86 -13.52
CA ALA A 79 -14.09 -9.00 -13.39
C ALA A 79 -12.69 -8.65 -13.90
N GLN A 80 -12.60 -7.79 -14.92
CA GLN A 80 -11.33 -7.28 -15.43
C GLN A 80 -10.64 -6.39 -14.39
N GLY A 81 -11.40 -5.50 -13.74
CA GLY A 81 -10.91 -4.69 -12.63
C GLY A 81 -10.36 -5.52 -11.46
N VAL A 82 -11.06 -6.61 -11.09
CA VAL A 82 -10.60 -7.54 -10.05
C VAL A 82 -9.31 -8.28 -10.47
N GLU A 83 -9.24 -8.77 -11.71
CA GLU A 83 -8.05 -9.45 -12.22
C GLU A 83 -6.83 -8.53 -12.26
N ASP A 84 -6.99 -7.35 -12.85
CA ASP A 84 -5.92 -6.36 -13.01
C ASP A 84 -5.42 -5.87 -11.65
N PHE A 85 -6.34 -5.64 -10.70
CA PHE A 85 -5.98 -5.27 -9.34
C PHE A 85 -5.19 -6.37 -8.63
N LYS A 86 -5.55 -7.65 -8.83
CA LYS A 86 -4.81 -8.80 -8.31
C LYS A 86 -3.41 -8.91 -8.93
N LYS A 87 -3.26 -8.68 -10.24
CA LYS A 87 -1.94 -8.65 -10.90
C LYS A 87 -1.04 -7.59 -10.30
N LEU A 88 -1.56 -6.37 -10.14
CA LEU A 88 -0.79 -5.26 -9.60
C LEU A 88 -0.42 -5.51 -8.12
N ALA A 89 -1.32 -6.07 -7.33
CA ALA A 89 -1.03 -6.46 -5.95
C ALA A 89 0.06 -7.55 -5.85
N ALA A 90 0.01 -8.56 -6.71
CA ALA A 90 1.02 -9.63 -6.75
C ALA A 90 2.39 -9.09 -7.19
N TRP A 91 2.42 -8.23 -8.22
CA TRP A 91 3.63 -7.54 -8.65
C TRP A 91 4.23 -6.72 -7.49
N ASN A 92 3.39 -5.97 -6.77
CA ASN A 92 3.80 -5.10 -5.67
C ASN A 92 4.39 -5.90 -4.50
N ALA A 93 3.77 -7.05 -4.17
CA ALA A 93 4.27 -7.97 -3.14
C ALA A 93 5.69 -8.47 -3.44
N GLU A 94 6.00 -8.76 -4.71
CA GLU A 94 7.36 -9.14 -5.12
C GLU A 94 8.33 -7.94 -4.99
N GLN A 95 7.87 -6.73 -5.33
CA GLN A 95 8.71 -5.53 -5.18
C GLN A 95 9.03 -5.21 -3.72
N GLU A 96 8.15 -5.49 -2.75
CA GLU A 96 8.45 -5.27 -1.32
C GLU A 96 9.71 -6.00 -0.89
N LYS A 97 9.83 -7.26 -1.31
CA LYS A 97 10.95 -8.12 -0.95
C LYS A 97 12.26 -7.60 -1.52
N GLU A 98 12.22 -7.16 -2.78
CA GLU A 98 13.39 -6.55 -3.42
C GLU A 98 13.75 -5.20 -2.79
N MET A 99 12.77 -4.36 -2.47
CA MET A 99 12.98 -3.05 -1.84
C MET A 99 13.51 -3.16 -0.41
N ALA A 100 13.04 -4.13 0.37
CA ALA A 100 13.56 -4.37 1.73
C ALA A 100 15.06 -4.74 1.70
N THR A 101 15.45 -5.58 0.73
CA THR A 101 16.86 -5.96 0.54
C THR A 101 17.71 -4.77 0.12
N LEU A 102 17.19 -3.95 -0.81
CA LEU A 102 17.87 -2.76 -1.31
C LEU A 102 18.05 -1.70 -0.21
N GLN A 103 17.01 -1.49 0.62
CA GLN A 103 17.04 -0.56 1.74
C GLN A 103 18.05 -1.00 2.82
N ALA A 104 18.10 -2.30 3.15
CA ALA A 104 19.08 -2.83 4.09
C ALA A 104 20.52 -2.62 3.58
N GLY A 105 20.78 -2.93 2.29
CA GLY A 105 22.08 -2.70 1.68
C GLY A 105 22.48 -1.23 1.64
N LEU A 106 21.52 -0.33 1.41
CA LEU A 106 21.77 1.11 1.46
C LEU A 106 22.11 1.59 2.88
N GLN A 107 21.38 1.14 3.90
CA GLN A 107 21.68 1.48 5.30
C GLN A 107 23.06 0.98 5.73
N GLU A 108 23.42 -0.24 5.35
CA GLU A 108 24.76 -0.80 5.60
C GLU A 108 25.84 0.10 5.00
N LYS A 109 25.67 0.52 3.74
CA LYS A 109 26.64 1.38 3.05
C LYS A 109 26.70 2.78 3.64
N ILE A 110 25.57 3.37 4.04
CA ILE A 110 25.55 4.65 4.75
C ILE A 110 26.29 4.58 6.08
N ALA A 111 26.15 3.46 6.81
CA ALA A 111 26.82 3.27 8.10
C ALA A 111 28.36 3.24 7.98
N THR A 112 28.91 2.95 6.80
CA THR A 112 30.37 3.00 6.56
C THR A 112 30.94 4.42 6.59
N GLN A 113 30.09 5.45 6.41
CA GLN A 113 30.49 6.85 6.24
C GLN A 113 31.48 7.11 5.09
N ASP A 114 31.67 6.13 4.20
CA ASP A 114 32.52 6.23 3.03
C ASP A 114 31.72 6.82 1.86
N LYS A 115 32.09 8.03 1.44
CA LYS A 115 31.41 8.79 0.37
C LYS A 115 31.29 7.98 -0.93
N ALA A 116 32.35 7.27 -1.33
CA ALA A 116 32.34 6.50 -2.57
C ALA A 116 31.42 5.28 -2.47
N GLN A 117 31.38 4.62 -1.31
CA GLN A 117 30.43 3.52 -1.07
C GLN A 117 28.99 3.99 -1.02
N ILE A 118 28.73 5.15 -0.42
CA ILE A 118 27.42 5.78 -0.35
C ILE A 118 26.92 6.15 -1.76
N GLU A 119 27.74 6.82 -2.56
CA GLU A 119 27.41 7.16 -3.95
C GLU A 119 27.15 5.93 -4.81
N SER A 120 27.99 4.90 -4.68
CA SER A 120 27.79 3.61 -5.37
C SER A 120 26.47 2.96 -4.95
N ALA A 121 26.14 2.96 -3.66
CA ALA A 121 24.91 2.38 -3.14
C ALA A 121 23.67 3.12 -3.68
N PHE A 122 23.70 4.46 -3.70
CA PHE A 122 22.62 5.25 -4.28
C PHE A 122 22.49 5.07 -5.79
N THR A 123 23.60 4.92 -6.52
CA THR A 123 23.58 4.63 -7.95
C THR A 123 22.93 3.27 -8.24
N GLN A 124 23.28 2.25 -7.46
CA GLN A 124 22.65 0.91 -7.54
C GLN A 124 21.17 0.96 -7.19
N PHE A 125 20.80 1.74 -6.17
CA PHE A 125 19.42 1.97 -5.79
C PHE A 125 18.61 2.57 -6.95
N THR A 126 19.09 3.67 -7.54
CA THR A 126 18.44 4.33 -8.68
C THR A 126 18.31 3.40 -9.89
N ALA A 127 19.34 2.61 -10.19
CA ALA A 127 19.28 1.62 -11.26
C ALA A 127 18.22 0.53 -10.98
N LYS A 128 18.12 0.05 -9.73
CA LYS A 128 17.10 -0.93 -9.34
C LYS A 128 15.70 -0.34 -9.46
N VAL A 129 15.47 0.90 -9.01
CA VAL A 129 14.17 1.59 -9.20
C VAL A 129 13.81 1.68 -10.69
N GLY A 130 14.77 1.98 -11.56
CA GLY A 130 14.55 1.95 -13.01
C GLY A 130 14.10 0.58 -13.53
N ASN A 131 14.65 -0.51 -12.98
CA ASN A 131 14.21 -1.87 -13.33
C ASN A 131 12.82 -2.20 -12.76
N VAL A 132 12.49 -1.72 -11.55
CA VAL A 132 11.15 -1.83 -10.97
C VAL A 132 10.13 -1.10 -11.86
N ILE A 133 10.45 0.10 -12.34
CA ILE A 133 9.57 0.85 -13.25
C ILE A 133 9.35 0.08 -14.56
N LYS A 134 10.41 -0.50 -15.16
CA LYS A 134 10.26 -1.35 -16.35
C LYS A 134 9.41 -2.60 -16.09
N SER A 135 9.59 -3.21 -14.92
CA SER A 135 8.76 -4.35 -14.47
C SER A 135 7.29 -3.94 -14.31
N LEU A 136 7.02 -2.76 -13.74
CA LEU A 136 5.69 -2.19 -13.63
C LEU A 136 5.06 -1.97 -15.00
N ASP A 137 5.81 -1.39 -15.94
CA ASP A 137 5.34 -1.16 -17.32
C ASP A 137 4.91 -2.47 -18.00
N ALA A 138 5.59 -3.58 -17.73
CA ALA A 138 5.24 -4.91 -18.24
C ALA A 138 3.98 -5.54 -17.61
N VAL A 139 3.46 -5.00 -16.51
CA VAL A 139 2.19 -5.47 -15.94
C VAL A 139 1.05 -4.98 -16.82
N GLU A 140 0.42 -5.89 -17.56
CA GLU A 140 -0.74 -5.55 -18.40
C GLU A 140 -1.98 -5.26 -17.56
N ILE A 141 -2.51 -4.05 -17.71
CA ILE A 141 -3.71 -3.57 -17.03
C ILE A 141 -4.66 -3.01 -18.10
N LYS A 142 -5.92 -3.42 -18.06
CA LYS A 142 -6.96 -3.05 -19.03
C LYS A 142 -8.02 -2.14 -18.39
N ASN A 143 -8.31 -2.32 -17.10
CA ASN A 143 -9.22 -1.45 -16.36
C ASN A 143 -8.60 -0.07 -16.12
N ALA A 144 -9.33 0.99 -16.46
CA ALA A 144 -8.84 2.37 -16.40
C ALA A 144 -8.52 2.87 -14.97
N GLU A 145 -9.27 2.43 -13.96
CA GLU A 145 -9.02 2.84 -12.57
C GLU A 145 -7.78 2.14 -12.01
N VAL A 146 -7.57 0.86 -12.33
CA VAL A 146 -6.34 0.14 -11.98
C VAL A 146 -5.15 0.69 -12.77
N GLN A 147 -5.35 1.12 -14.02
CA GLN A 147 -4.31 1.78 -14.81
C GLN A 147 -3.88 3.09 -14.15
N LYS A 148 -4.83 3.88 -13.63
CA LYS A 148 -4.52 5.11 -12.88
C LYS A 148 -3.66 4.83 -11.65
N LEU A 149 -3.92 3.72 -10.93
CA LEU A 149 -3.07 3.29 -9.81
C LEU A 149 -1.65 2.95 -10.30
N LYS A 150 -1.51 2.17 -11.37
CA LYS A 150 -0.22 1.83 -12.00
C LYS A 150 0.56 3.09 -12.40
N ASP A 151 -0.09 4.03 -13.08
CA ASP A 151 0.54 5.26 -13.56
C ASP A 151 1.05 6.13 -12.40
N LYS A 152 0.24 6.28 -11.34
CA LYS A 152 0.62 7.02 -10.14
C LYS A 152 1.76 6.35 -9.37
N LEU A 153 1.78 5.02 -9.36
CA LEU A 153 2.86 4.26 -8.73
C LEU A 153 4.18 4.46 -9.49
N LYS A 154 4.12 4.47 -10.83
CA LYS A 154 5.26 4.81 -11.69
C LYS A 154 5.73 6.25 -11.45
N GLU A 155 4.81 7.22 -11.37
CA GLU A 155 5.13 8.62 -11.05
C GLU A 155 5.87 8.72 -9.71
N SER A 156 5.38 8.04 -8.67
CA SER A 156 6.02 8.01 -7.34
C SER A 156 7.44 7.43 -7.38
N LEU A 157 7.62 6.28 -8.04
CA LEU A 157 8.93 5.64 -8.19
C LEU A 157 9.92 6.53 -8.97
N SER A 158 9.45 7.17 -10.05
CA SER A 158 10.29 8.10 -10.84
C SER A 158 10.72 9.28 -9.99
N LEU A 159 9.77 9.95 -9.32
CA LEU A 159 10.06 11.11 -8.46
C LEU A 159 11.03 10.76 -7.33
N SER A 160 10.89 9.58 -6.72
CA SER A 160 11.81 9.10 -5.68
C SER A 160 13.24 8.95 -6.22
N SER A 161 13.39 8.33 -7.40
CA SER A 161 14.69 8.14 -8.05
C SER A 161 15.34 9.46 -8.48
N GLU A 162 14.54 10.42 -8.97
CA GLU A 162 14.99 11.76 -9.33
C GLU A 162 15.42 12.55 -8.09
N LEU A 163 14.62 12.53 -7.02
CA LEU A 163 14.95 13.20 -5.76
C LEU A 163 16.26 12.66 -5.19
N LEU A 164 16.46 11.35 -5.21
CA LEU A 164 17.72 10.75 -4.79
C LEU A 164 18.90 11.19 -5.66
N SER A 165 18.71 11.25 -6.98
CA SER A 165 19.73 11.72 -7.91
C SER A 165 20.12 13.19 -7.66
N VAL A 166 19.16 14.03 -7.31
CA VAL A 166 19.39 15.43 -6.91
C VAL A 166 20.15 15.49 -5.58
N SER A 167 19.81 14.64 -4.60
CA SER A 167 20.52 14.55 -3.32
C SER A 167 21.98 14.09 -3.48
N ILE A 168 22.28 13.18 -4.41
CA ILE A 168 23.67 12.79 -4.71
C ILE A 168 24.45 13.99 -5.25
N LYS A 169 23.89 14.73 -6.22
CA LYS A 169 24.51 15.96 -6.74
C LYS A 169 24.75 17.00 -5.64
N ALA A 170 23.88 17.05 -4.64
CA ALA A 170 24.00 17.93 -3.49
C ALA A 170 25.20 17.56 -2.58
N MET A 171 25.65 16.31 -2.58
CA MET A 171 26.79 15.84 -1.78
C MET A 171 28.15 16.12 -2.43
N ASP A 172 28.20 16.40 -3.73
CA ASP A 172 29.43 16.76 -4.46
C ASP A 172 29.86 18.23 -4.29
N GLY A 173 29.11 19.02 -3.51
CA GLY A 173 29.42 20.43 -3.24
C GLY A 173 28.45 21.06 -2.23
N GLN A 174 28.40 22.39 -2.16
CA GLN A 174 27.38 23.08 -1.36
C GLN A 174 26.06 23.11 -2.15
N PRO A 175 24.92 22.71 -1.54
CA PRO A 175 23.64 22.69 -2.25
C PRO A 175 23.27 24.11 -2.68
N THR A 176 23.19 24.33 -3.99
CA THR A 176 22.78 25.63 -4.57
C THR A 176 21.31 25.91 -4.25
N PRO A 177 20.87 27.18 -4.26
CA PRO A 177 19.46 27.52 -4.08
C PRO A 177 18.54 26.83 -5.09
N GLU A 178 19.03 26.61 -6.31
CA GLU A 178 18.32 25.88 -7.37
C GLU A 178 18.10 24.42 -6.99
N LEU A 179 19.15 23.74 -6.50
CA LEU A 179 19.07 22.35 -6.07
C LEU A 179 18.15 22.19 -4.86
N GLN A 180 18.18 23.14 -3.92
CA GLN A 180 17.27 23.16 -2.77
C GLN A 180 15.80 23.32 -3.18
N ASN A 181 15.52 24.22 -4.12
CA ASN A 181 14.17 24.41 -4.65
C ASN A 181 13.69 23.19 -5.45
N GLU A 182 14.57 22.56 -6.23
CA GLU A 182 14.25 21.33 -6.95
C GLU A 182 13.92 20.18 -5.97
N MET A 183 14.75 19.97 -4.95
CA MET A 183 14.48 18.96 -3.90
C MET A 183 13.15 19.24 -3.19
N LYS A 184 12.88 20.50 -2.83
CA LYS A 184 11.62 20.89 -2.20
C LYS A 184 10.43 20.60 -3.11
N GLY A 185 10.46 21.05 -4.36
CA GLY A 185 9.38 20.82 -5.32
C GLY A 185 9.12 19.34 -5.60
N LYS A 186 10.18 18.53 -5.74
CA LYS A 186 10.05 17.07 -5.87
C LYS A 186 9.50 16.41 -4.62
N THR A 187 9.89 16.89 -3.43
CA THR A 187 9.36 16.39 -2.15
C THR A 187 7.87 16.70 -2.00
N GLU A 188 7.46 17.93 -2.30
CA GLU A 188 6.04 18.35 -2.29
C GLU A 188 5.22 17.52 -3.29
N LYS A 189 5.76 17.32 -4.51
CA LYS A 189 5.12 16.50 -5.52
C LYS A 189 5.00 15.04 -5.08
N LEU A 190 6.05 14.50 -4.47
CA LEU A 190 6.04 13.13 -3.95
C LEU A 190 5.00 12.96 -2.85
N LEU A 191 4.81 13.95 -1.96
CA LEU A 191 3.74 13.96 -0.96
C LEU A 191 2.33 14.06 -1.58
N GLN A 192 2.17 14.85 -2.64
CA GLN A 192 0.90 14.93 -3.37
C GLN A 192 0.56 13.58 -4.01
N VAL A 193 1.49 13.02 -4.80
CA VAL A 193 1.35 11.68 -5.38
C VAL A 193 1.12 10.66 -4.28
N ALA A 194 1.74 10.88 -3.11
CA ALA A 194 1.57 9.98 -2.00
C ALA A 194 0.07 9.92 -1.57
N THR A 195 -0.50 11.10 -1.36
CA THR A 195 -1.90 11.23 -0.96
C THR A 195 -2.86 10.63 -2.01
N GLU A 196 -2.62 10.92 -3.29
CA GLU A 196 -3.43 10.39 -4.39
C GLU A 196 -3.38 8.86 -4.49
N LEU A 197 -2.20 8.26 -4.32
CA LEU A 197 -2.03 6.81 -4.32
C LEU A 197 -2.81 6.15 -3.17
N GLN A 198 -2.76 6.74 -1.97
CA GLN A 198 -3.53 6.24 -0.83
C GLN A 198 -5.04 6.27 -1.12
N THR A 199 -5.54 7.38 -1.67
CA THR A 199 -6.95 7.51 -2.05
C THR A 199 -7.36 6.48 -3.10
N ILE A 200 -6.63 6.39 -4.21
CA ILE A 200 -6.94 5.45 -5.30
C ILE A 200 -6.88 4.01 -4.79
N GLN A 201 -5.88 3.67 -3.99
CA GLN A 201 -5.75 2.32 -3.46
C GLN A 201 -6.92 1.96 -2.53
N ALA A 202 -7.38 2.88 -1.69
CA ALA A 202 -8.55 2.65 -0.84
C ALA A 202 -9.84 2.44 -1.67
N GLU A 203 -10.06 3.27 -2.69
CA GLU A 203 -11.19 3.15 -3.63
C GLU A 203 -11.18 1.79 -4.34
N LEU A 204 -10.02 1.40 -4.88
CA LEU A 204 -9.85 0.14 -5.59
C LEU A 204 -9.97 -1.08 -4.68
N GLN A 205 -9.46 -1.01 -3.44
CA GLN A 205 -9.68 -2.07 -2.45
C GLN A 205 -11.17 -2.22 -2.15
N GLN A 206 -11.90 -1.13 -1.88
CA GLN A 206 -13.34 -1.19 -1.64
C GLN A 206 -14.10 -1.79 -2.83
N LYS A 207 -13.66 -1.47 -4.06
CA LYS A 207 -14.34 -1.87 -5.29
C LYS A 207 -14.02 -3.31 -5.73
N PHE A 208 -12.76 -3.73 -5.58
CA PHE A 208 -12.21 -4.93 -6.20
C PHE A 208 -11.62 -5.96 -5.24
N ALA A 209 -11.52 -5.67 -3.93
CA ALA A 209 -11.13 -6.68 -2.94
C ALA A 209 -12.27 -7.69 -2.70
N LYS A 210 -12.38 -8.65 -3.61
CA LYS A 210 -13.26 -9.82 -3.53
C LYS A 210 -12.48 -11.12 -3.69
#